data_AF-A0AA85BP88-F1
#
_entry.id   AF-A0AA85BP88-F1
#
_cell.length_a   1.000
_cell.length_b   1.000
_cell.length_c   1.000
_cell.angle_alpha   90.00
_cell.angle_beta   90.00
_cell.angle_gamma   90.00
#
_symmetry.space_group_name_H-M   'P 1'
#
loop_
_entity.id
_entity.type
_entity.pdbx_description
1 polymer ?
#
loop_
_entity_poly.entity_id
_entity_poly.type
_entity_poly.pdbx_seq_one_letter_code
_entity_poly.pdbx_strand_id
1 'polypeptide(L)'
;MAILVFIVQAVNTNSDNFNSIKLKYDGLVDEKNRIEKKLSELSEILRQNGNVGMDTPLVDDEGYPRSDIDVALIRITRNNIHCLNTDHKQIMLELESVLHEIHEYARQNPSKNVLTDGNACSSENKLSDDQSAQIVKKPFLKIDQISPNSIAEQADLKVGDRIVQFGSVSADNFNSLQDLSTVFRNTSPGSCIHMSIVRGDSMINVLSISLLKPAENASIGMHVVPIYSKNDLM
;
A
#
# COMPACT_ATOMS: atom_id res chain seq x y z
N MET A 1 -46.42 6.28 -13.87
CA MET A 1 -46.16 6.42 -12.41
C MET A 1 -45.59 5.15 -11.76
N ALA A 2 -45.09 4.15 -12.52
CA ALA A 2 -44.50 2.92 -11.94
C ALA A 2 -42.97 2.80 -12.11
N ILE A 3 -42.35 3.63 -12.97
CA ILE A 3 -40.92 3.54 -13.30
C ILE A 3 -40.05 4.33 -12.28
N LEU A 4 -40.64 5.28 -11.54
CA LEU A 4 -39.89 6.13 -10.60
C LEU A 4 -39.62 5.46 -9.24
N VAL A 5 -40.33 4.38 -8.89
CA VAL A 5 -40.20 3.71 -7.58
C VAL A 5 -39.04 2.71 -7.55
N PHE A 6 -38.69 2.10 -8.69
CA PHE A 6 -37.60 1.11 -8.76
C PHE A 6 -36.19 1.72 -8.66
N ILE A 7 -35.99 2.96 -9.13
CA ILE A 7 -34.67 3.62 -9.07
C ILE A 7 -34.32 4.03 -7.63
N VAL A 8 -35.32 4.41 -6.82
CA VAL A 8 -35.11 4.84 -5.42
C VAL A 8 -34.64 3.68 -4.53
N GLN A 9 -35.07 2.44 -4.80
CA GLN A 9 -34.65 1.27 -4.03
C GLN A 9 -33.19 0.85 -4.31
N ALA A 10 -32.71 1.01 -5.55
CA ALA A 10 -31.35 0.59 -5.95
C ALA A 10 -30.24 1.52 -5.44
N VAL A 11 -30.55 2.80 -5.18
CA VAL A 11 -29.56 3.77 -4.65
C VAL A 11 -29.33 3.59 -3.15
N ASN A 12 -30.34 3.11 -2.41
CA ASN A 12 -30.25 2.89 -0.96
C ASN A 12 -29.35 1.69 -0.62
N THR A 13 -29.55 0.57 -1.30
CA THR A 13 -28.82 -0.69 -1.03
C THR A 13 -27.31 -0.58 -1.25
N ASN A 14 -26.88 0.22 -2.23
CA ASN A 14 -25.46 0.41 -2.54
C ASN A 14 -24.76 1.20 -1.42
N SER A 15 -25.40 2.28 -0.94
CA SER A 15 -24.89 3.06 0.19
C SER A 15 -24.89 2.27 1.51
N ASP A 16 -25.89 1.42 1.72
CA ASP A 16 -25.98 0.57 2.92
C ASP A 16 -24.86 -0.49 2.93
N ASN A 17 -24.51 -1.03 1.76
CA ASN A 17 -23.42 -2.00 1.61
C ASN A 17 -22.03 -1.39 1.87
N PHE A 18 -21.76 -0.18 1.37
CA PHE A 18 -20.49 0.49 1.68
C PHE A 18 -20.33 0.77 3.18
N ASN A 19 -21.40 1.22 3.83
CA ASN A 19 -21.37 1.51 5.26
C ASN A 19 -21.16 0.24 6.09
N SER A 20 -21.72 -0.91 5.70
CA SER A 20 -21.48 -2.17 6.41
C SER A 20 -20.04 -2.64 6.29
N ILE A 21 -19.44 -2.56 5.09
CA ILE A 21 -18.03 -2.91 4.84
C ILE A 21 -17.11 -1.99 5.67
N LYS A 22 -17.40 -0.69 5.67
CA LYS A 22 -16.64 0.28 6.46
C LYS A 22 -16.74 0.02 7.96
N LEU A 23 -17.93 -0.27 8.49
CA LEU A 23 -18.12 -0.63 9.90
C LEU A 23 -17.34 -1.90 10.26
N LYS A 24 -17.31 -2.88 9.35
CA LYS A 24 -16.51 -4.10 9.54
C LYS A 24 -15.01 -3.78 9.60
N TYR A 25 -14.52 -2.93 8.71
CA TYR A 25 -13.13 -2.46 8.70
C TYR A 25 -12.76 -1.77 10.01
N ASP A 26 -13.55 -0.79 10.44
CA ASP A 26 -13.31 -0.03 11.67
C ASP A 26 -13.27 -0.98 12.89
N GLY A 27 -14.18 -1.96 12.95
CA GLY A 27 -14.18 -2.98 14.00
C GLY A 27 -12.93 -3.89 14.00
N LEU A 28 -12.42 -4.28 12.83
CA LEU A 28 -11.18 -5.06 12.72
C LEU A 28 -9.94 -4.25 13.14
N VAL A 29 -9.92 -2.95 12.82
CA VAL A 29 -8.86 -2.03 13.27
C VAL A 29 -8.85 -1.90 14.79
N ASP A 30 -10.02 -1.72 15.40
CA ASP A 30 -10.14 -1.65 16.87
C ASP A 30 -9.66 -2.94 17.54
N GLU A 31 -10.03 -4.10 16.98
CA GLU A 31 -9.61 -5.40 17.50
C GLU A 31 -8.10 -5.62 17.33
N LYS A 32 -7.51 -5.25 16.19
CA LYS A 32 -6.06 -5.23 15.98
C LYS A 32 -5.37 -4.41 17.08
N ASN A 33 -5.84 -3.19 17.32
CA ASN A 33 -5.27 -2.30 18.33
C ASN A 33 -5.38 -2.89 19.75
N ARG A 34 -6.50 -3.58 20.04
CA ARG A 34 -6.70 -4.30 21.31
C ARG A 34 -5.70 -5.44 21.50
N ILE A 35 -5.44 -6.22 20.45
CA ILE A 35 -4.45 -7.31 20.49
C ILE A 35 -3.04 -6.74 20.65
N GLU A 36 -2.67 -5.72 19.89
CA GLU A 36 -1.35 -5.07 19.98
C GLU A 36 -1.08 -4.51 21.38
N LYS A 37 -2.10 -3.91 22.01
CA LYS A 37 -2.00 -3.45 23.40
C LYS A 37 -1.72 -4.62 24.36
N LYS A 38 -2.47 -5.72 24.26
CA LYS A 38 -2.24 -6.92 25.08
C LYS A 38 -0.86 -7.53 24.86
N LEU A 39 -0.40 -7.55 23.61
CA LEU A 39 0.93 -8.04 23.25
C LEU A 39 2.02 -7.20 23.92
N SER A 40 1.84 -5.87 23.92
CA SER A 40 2.74 -4.95 24.64
C SER A 40 2.74 -5.19 26.15
N GLU A 41 1.57 -5.41 26.76
CA GLU A 41 1.44 -5.70 28.19
C GLU A 41 2.16 -7.01 28.58
N LEU A 42 1.96 -8.09 27.80
CA LEU A 42 2.64 -9.36 28.04
C LEU A 42 4.16 -9.27 27.80
N SER A 43 4.58 -8.48 26.80
CA SER A 43 6.00 -8.23 26.54
C SER A 43 6.66 -7.48 27.70
N GLU A 44 5.93 -6.56 28.35
CA GLU A 44 6.38 -5.87 29.56
C GLU A 44 6.58 -6.84 30.71
N ILE A 45 5.64 -7.77 30.92
CA ILE A 45 5.73 -8.79 31.98
C ILE A 45 6.99 -9.65 31.79
N LEU A 46 7.29 -10.06 30.55
CA LEU A 46 8.53 -10.77 30.25
C LEU A 46 9.79 -9.93 30.54
N ARG A 47 9.74 -8.63 30.22
CA ARG A 47 10.87 -7.73 30.48
C ARG A 47 11.13 -7.55 31.98
N GLN A 48 10.08 -7.42 32.78
CA GLN A 48 10.17 -7.30 34.23
C GLN A 48 10.70 -8.58 34.90
N ASN A 49 10.44 -9.75 34.30
CA ASN A 49 10.90 -11.06 34.79
C ASN A 49 12.24 -11.45 34.17
N GLY A 50 13.31 -10.74 34.57
CA GLY A 50 14.69 -11.08 34.18
C GLY A 50 15.07 -10.70 32.75
N ASN A 51 14.29 -9.81 32.11
CA ASN A 51 14.54 -9.32 30.75
C ASN A 51 14.60 -10.44 29.70
N VAL A 52 13.78 -11.48 29.90
CA VAL A 52 13.73 -12.73 29.15
C VAL A 52 12.96 -12.53 27.83
N GLY A 53 13.60 -12.80 26.69
CA GLY A 53 12.94 -12.79 25.36
C GLY A 53 12.10 -14.05 25.10
N MET A 54 11.38 -14.10 23.97
CA MET A 54 10.54 -15.26 23.59
C MET A 54 11.33 -16.57 23.41
N ASP A 55 12.57 -16.49 22.91
CA ASP A 55 13.40 -17.66 22.56
C ASP A 55 14.48 -17.99 23.59
N THR A 56 14.51 -17.26 24.70
CA THR A 56 15.59 -17.44 25.69
C THR A 56 15.43 -18.76 26.49
N PRO A 57 16.53 -19.47 26.78
CA PRO A 57 16.49 -20.72 27.55
C PRO A 57 15.90 -20.52 28.95
N LEU A 58 15.01 -21.43 29.36
CA LEU A 58 14.39 -21.42 30.70
C LEU A 58 15.12 -22.31 31.71
N VAL A 59 16.18 -22.98 31.27
CA VAL A 59 17.05 -23.84 32.07
C VAL A 59 18.45 -23.25 32.13
N ASP A 60 19.17 -23.61 33.19
CA ASP A 60 20.59 -23.32 33.33
C ASP A 60 21.45 -24.35 32.56
N ASP A 61 22.78 -24.20 32.64
CA ASP A 61 23.75 -25.06 31.97
C ASP A 61 23.76 -26.50 32.53
N GLU A 62 23.23 -26.70 33.74
CA GLU A 62 23.10 -28.00 34.40
C GLU A 62 21.75 -28.69 34.08
N GLY A 63 20.85 -28.00 33.37
CA GLY A 63 19.56 -28.52 32.93
C GLY A 63 18.43 -28.35 33.95
N TYR A 64 18.62 -27.54 35.00
CA TYR A 64 17.61 -27.24 36.00
C TYR A 64 16.87 -25.93 35.67
N PRO A 65 15.60 -25.76 36.13
CA PRO A 65 14.88 -24.51 35.96
C PRO A 65 15.64 -23.34 36.58
N ARG A 66 15.79 -22.28 35.81
CA ARG A 66 16.48 -21.07 36.25
C ARG A 66 15.85 -20.48 37.51
N SER A 67 16.69 -20.23 38.51
CA SER A 67 16.26 -19.70 39.81
C SER A 67 16.10 -18.18 39.80
N ASP A 68 16.70 -17.50 38.82
CA ASP A 68 16.65 -16.04 38.64
C ASP A 68 15.31 -15.53 38.05
N ILE A 69 14.45 -16.43 37.56
CA ILE A 69 13.22 -16.10 36.84
C ILE A 69 12.05 -16.98 37.27
N ASP A 70 10.82 -16.47 37.13
CA ASP A 70 9.62 -17.30 37.26
C ASP A 70 9.35 -18.04 35.94
N VAL A 71 9.89 -19.26 35.84
CA VAL A 71 9.76 -20.13 34.67
C VAL A 71 8.29 -20.44 34.34
N ALA A 72 7.41 -20.56 35.35
CA ALA A 72 6.01 -20.90 35.13
C ALA A 72 5.25 -19.72 34.51
N LEU A 73 5.44 -18.52 35.07
CA LEU A 73 4.86 -17.29 34.54
C LEU A 73 5.33 -17.04 33.11
N ILE A 74 6.62 -17.21 32.84
CA ILE A 74 7.19 -16.99 31.50
C ILE A 74 6.59 -17.97 30.48
N ARG A 75 6.45 -19.26 30.81
CA ARG A 75 5.81 -20.24 29.92
C ARG A 75 4.38 -19.85 29.56
N ILE A 76 3.58 -19.48 30.55
CA ILE A 76 2.19 -19.05 30.35
C ILE A 76 2.15 -17.79 29.48
N THR A 77 3.00 -16.82 29.80
CA THR A 77 3.08 -15.53 29.09
C THR A 77 3.49 -15.73 27.63
N ARG A 78 4.53 -16.52 27.35
CA ARG A 78 4.96 -16.87 25.99
C ARG A 78 3.84 -17.58 25.21
N ASN A 79 3.15 -18.53 25.83
CA ASN A 79 2.03 -19.20 25.19
C ASN A 79 0.92 -18.22 24.79
N ASN A 80 0.54 -17.32 25.70
CA ASN A 80 -0.45 -16.28 25.40
C ASN A 80 0.01 -15.35 24.26
N ILE A 81 1.28 -14.96 24.23
CA ILE A 81 1.86 -14.17 23.14
C ILE A 81 1.77 -14.92 21.81
N HIS A 82 2.08 -16.21 21.78
CA HIS A 82 1.96 -17.01 20.54
C HIS A 82 0.53 -17.10 20.03
N CYS A 83 -0.45 -17.32 20.93
CA CYS A 83 -1.87 -17.31 20.57
C CYS A 83 -2.27 -15.94 19.99
N LEU A 84 -1.96 -14.85 20.70
CA LEU A 84 -2.31 -13.49 20.25
C LEU A 84 -1.64 -13.10 18.94
N ASN A 85 -0.39 -13.50 18.70
CA ASN A 85 0.28 -13.27 17.42
C ASN A 85 -0.39 -14.04 16.27
N THR A 86 -0.89 -15.25 16.55
CA THR A 86 -1.63 -16.03 15.57
C THR A 86 -2.96 -15.35 15.25
N ASP A 87 -3.69 -14.89 16.27
CA ASP A 87 -4.95 -14.16 16.12
C ASP A 87 -4.73 -12.83 15.37
N HIS A 88 -3.70 -12.06 15.73
CA HIS A 88 -3.32 -10.82 15.05
C HIS A 88 -3.06 -11.06 13.57
N LYS A 89 -2.33 -12.13 13.21
CA LYS A 89 -2.11 -12.52 11.83
C LYS A 89 -3.42 -12.83 11.10
N GLN A 90 -4.38 -13.51 11.75
CA GLN A 90 -5.69 -13.75 11.14
C GLN A 90 -6.46 -12.45 10.89
N ILE A 91 -6.45 -11.53 11.85
CA ILE A 91 -7.12 -10.23 11.71
C ILE A 91 -6.51 -9.40 10.59
N MET A 92 -5.17 -9.40 10.45
CA MET A 92 -4.53 -8.69 9.35
C MET A 92 -4.94 -9.22 7.98
N LEU A 93 -5.07 -10.54 7.83
CA LEU A 93 -5.56 -11.16 6.59
C LEU A 93 -7.03 -10.78 6.31
N GLU A 94 -7.87 -10.74 7.34
CA GLU A 94 -9.26 -10.30 7.17
C GLU A 94 -9.35 -8.82 6.79
N LEU A 95 -8.51 -7.98 7.40
CA LEU A 95 -8.43 -6.55 7.12
C LEU A 95 -7.99 -6.30 5.67
N GLU A 96 -7.01 -7.07 5.17
CA GLU A 96 -6.60 -7.05 3.76
C GLU A 96 -7.78 -7.38 2.83
N SER A 97 -8.56 -8.43 3.15
CA SER A 97 -9.74 -8.81 2.37
C SER A 97 -10.81 -7.71 2.35
N VAL A 98 -11.12 -7.11 3.50
CA VAL A 98 -12.12 -6.05 3.60
C VAL A 98 -11.66 -4.78 2.88
N LEU A 99 -10.36 -4.47 2.96
CA LEU A 99 -9.78 -3.34 2.23
C LEU A 99 -9.90 -3.55 0.72
N HIS A 100 -9.68 -4.77 0.23
CA HIS A 100 -9.89 -5.10 -1.17
C HIS A 100 -11.35 -4.85 -1.59
N GLU A 101 -12.31 -5.30 -0.79
CA GLU A 101 -13.74 -5.08 -1.03
C GLU A 101 -14.11 -3.60 -1.13
N ILE A 102 -13.54 -2.75 -0.25
CA ILE A 102 -13.72 -1.29 -0.30
C ILE A 102 -13.18 -0.72 -1.63
N HIS A 103 -12.00 -1.15 -2.06
CA HIS A 103 -11.39 -0.68 -3.31
C HIS A 103 -12.15 -1.16 -4.56
N GLU A 104 -12.65 -2.39 -4.57
CA GLU A 104 -13.51 -2.91 -5.63
C GLU A 104 -14.82 -2.13 -5.72
N TYR A 105 -15.44 -1.87 -4.57
CA TYR A 105 -16.66 -1.07 -4.48
C TYR A 105 -16.43 0.35 -5.03
N ALA A 106 -15.32 0.99 -4.68
CA ALA A 106 -14.97 2.32 -5.16
C ALA A 106 -14.70 2.34 -6.68
N ARG A 107 -14.13 1.28 -7.24
CA ARG A 107 -13.92 1.11 -8.69
C ARG A 107 -15.24 0.99 -9.44
N GLN A 108 -16.20 0.26 -8.89
CA GLN A 108 -17.52 0.06 -9.49
C GLN A 108 -18.40 1.32 -9.39
N ASN A 109 -18.16 2.20 -8.42
CA ASN A 109 -18.94 3.41 -8.15
C ASN A 109 -18.05 4.68 -8.14
N PRO A 110 -17.48 5.09 -9.29
CA PRO A 110 -16.52 6.19 -9.36
C PRO A 110 -17.10 7.59 -9.01
N SER A 111 -18.42 7.71 -8.79
CA SER A 111 -19.08 8.99 -8.48
C SER A 111 -19.21 9.31 -6.98
N LYS A 112 -18.77 8.43 -6.06
CA LYS A 112 -18.75 8.67 -4.60
C LYS A 112 -17.34 8.50 -4.05
N ASN A 113 -16.54 9.54 -4.20
CA ASN A 113 -15.22 9.62 -3.59
C ASN A 113 -15.38 10.00 -2.11
N VAL A 114 -15.27 9.01 -1.21
CA VAL A 114 -15.27 9.24 0.24
C VAL A 114 -14.17 8.36 0.85
N LEU A 115 -13.08 9.03 1.23
CA LEU A 115 -12.00 8.64 2.16
C LEU A 115 -10.79 7.91 1.55
N THR A 116 -9.83 8.72 1.08
CA THR A 116 -8.41 8.36 1.16
C THR A 116 -7.83 8.98 2.43
N ASP A 117 -7.63 8.17 3.48
CA ASP A 117 -6.72 8.52 4.56
C ASP A 117 -5.76 7.34 4.77
N GLY A 118 -4.47 7.66 4.72
CA GLY A 118 -3.39 7.03 5.48
C GLY A 118 -3.16 5.52 5.41
N ASN A 119 -1.97 5.16 4.91
CA ASN A 119 -1.16 4.02 5.33
C ASN A 119 -1.70 2.59 5.11
N ALA A 120 -1.15 1.92 4.09
CA ALA A 120 -0.75 0.51 4.22
C ALA A 120 0.44 0.21 3.32
N CYS A 121 1.63 0.20 3.94
CA CYS A 121 2.82 -0.47 3.43
C CYS A 121 2.69 -1.94 3.81
N SER A 122 2.66 -2.85 2.84
CA SER A 122 3.03 -4.25 3.06
C SER A 122 3.55 -4.84 1.77
N SER A 123 4.79 -5.27 1.86
CA SER A 123 5.61 -5.78 0.79
C SER A 123 5.27 -7.24 0.45
N GLU A 124 5.51 -7.52 -0.83
CA GLU A 124 6.17 -8.70 -1.41
C GLU A 124 5.51 -10.11 -1.43
N ASN A 125 5.41 -10.58 -2.69
CA ASN A 125 5.36 -11.95 -3.22
C ASN A 125 3.99 -12.65 -3.39
N LYS A 126 3.42 -12.56 -4.59
CA LYS A 126 3.53 -13.56 -5.69
C LYS A 126 2.56 -13.19 -6.84
N LEU A 127 3.11 -12.83 -8.00
CA LEU A 127 3.02 -13.60 -9.26
C LEU A 127 1.61 -13.77 -9.84
N SER A 128 1.36 -12.87 -10.80
CA SER A 128 0.72 -13.12 -12.11
C SER A 128 -0.79 -13.30 -12.18
N ASP A 129 -1.35 -12.52 -13.12
CA ASP A 129 -2.65 -12.64 -13.78
C ASP A 129 -3.88 -12.54 -12.87
N ASP A 130 -4.52 -11.36 -12.86
CA ASP A 130 -5.66 -11.22 -13.77
C ASP A 130 -5.96 -9.75 -14.10
N GLN A 131 -6.19 -9.55 -15.38
CA GLN A 131 -6.58 -8.31 -16.04
C GLN A 131 -8.07 -8.08 -15.81
N SER A 132 -8.48 -6.89 -15.38
CA SER A 132 -9.58 -6.13 -16.01
C SER A 132 -10.09 -4.99 -15.12
N ALA A 133 -9.49 -3.83 -15.34
CA ALA A 133 -10.19 -2.57 -15.66
C ALA A 133 -9.12 -1.49 -15.76
N GLN A 134 -8.21 -1.63 -16.73
CA GLN A 134 -7.42 -0.51 -17.19
C GLN A 134 -8.40 0.51 -17.76
N ILE A 135 -8.77 1.51 -16.96
CA ILE A 135 -9.03 2.83 -17.51
C ILE A 135 -7.76 3.13 -18.31
N VAL A 136 -7.84 3.07 -19.64
CA VAL A 136 -6.72 3.35 -20.54
C VAL A 136 -6.41 4.83 -20.39
N LYS A 137 -5.68 5.18 -19.34
CA LYS A 137 -5.24 6.54 -19.07
C LYS A 137 -4.30 6.95 -20.22
N LYS A 138 -4.59 8.09 -20.83
CA LYS A 138 -3.86 8.61 -21.98
C LYS A 138 -2.41 8.95 -21.58
N PRO A 139 -1.38 8.46 -22.29
CA PRO A 139 0.01 8.79 -21.97
C PRO A 139 0.31 10.25 -22.30
N PHE A 140 0.87 11.02 -21.37
CA PHE A 140 1.05 12.48 -21.54
C PHE A 140 2.50 12.92 -21.71
N LEU A 141 3.48 12.08 -21.34
CA LEU A 141 4.91 12.35 -21.49
C LEU A 141 5.61 11.19 -22.19
N LYS A 142 6.71 11.47 -22.87
CA LYS A 142 7.61 10.49 -23.47
C LYS A 142 9.01 10.66 -22.88
N ILE A 143 9.68 9.56 -22.58
CA ILE A 143 11.08 9.56 -22.18
C ILE A 143 11.94 9.73 -23.43
N ASP A 144 12.73 10.79 -23.45
CA ASP A 144 13.60 11.14 -24.58
C ASP A 144 15.05 10.69 -24.33
N GLN A 145 15.52 10.78 -23.09
CA GLN A 145 16.88 10.37 -22.70
C GLN A 145 16.92 9.78 -21.30
N ILE A 146 17.85 8.86 -21.09
CA ILE A 146 18.15 8.25 -19.80
C ILE A 146 19.65 8.35 -19.56
N SER A 147 20.02 8.79 -18.38
CA SER A 147 21.42 8.91 -17.97
C SER A 147 21.96 7.55 -17.50
N PRO A 148 23.20 7.18 -17.85
CA PRO A 148 23.80 5.93 -17.38
C PRO A 148 24.03 5.97 -15.86
N ASN A 149 23.93 4.81 -15.21
CA ASN A 149 23.99 4.60 -13.76
C ASN A 149 22.95 5.41 -12.96
N SER A 150 21.84 5.79 -13.59
CA SER A 150 20.76 6.54 -12.94
C SER A 150 19.68 5.64 -12.35
N ILE A 151 18.84 6.22 -11.48
CA ILE A 151 17.68 5.54 -10.92
C ILE A 151 16.69 5.13 -12.02
N ALA A 152 16.58 5.96 -13.06
CA ALA A 152 15.77 5.63 -14.24
C ALA A 152 16.28 4.37 -14.95
N GLU A 153 17.59 4.25 -15.16
CA GLU A 153 18.20 3.06 -15.77
C GLU A 153 18.07 1.83 -14.88
N GLN A 154 18.33 1.98 -13.57
CA GLN A 154 18.16 0.91 -12.57
C GLN A 154 16.72 0.40 -12.48
N ALA A 155 15.74 1.26 -12.76
CA ALA A 155 14.33 0.94 -12.81
C ALA A 155 13.86 0.36 -14.16
N ASP A 156 14.79 -0.02 -15.04
CA ASP A 156 14.54 -0.52 -16.41
C ASP A 156 13.70 0.45 -17.26
N LEU A 157 13.79 1.77 -17.05
CA LEU A 157 13.20 2.71 -18.01
C LEU A 157 14.00 2.72 -19.30
N LYS A 158 13.31 2.94 -20.43
CA LYS A 158 13.93 2.99 -21.75
C LYS A 158 13.53 4.25 -22.49
N VAL A 159 14.43 4.72 -23.35
CA VAL A 159 14.15 5.81 -24.28
C VAL A 159 12.98 5.39 -25.18
N GLY A 160 11.99 6.26 -25.29
CA GLY A 160 10.76 6.03 -26.05
C GLY A 160 9.57 5.56 -25.21
N ASP A 161 9.77 5.19 -23.94
CA ASP A 161 8.66 4.84 -23.05
C ASP A 161 7.72 6.03 -22.84
N ARG A 162 6.40 5.78 -22.85
CA ARG A 162 5.37 6.81 -22.70
C ARG A 162 4.77 6.75 -21.30
N ILE A 163 4.87 7.82 -20.53
CA ILE A 163 4.40 7.88 -19.15
C ILE A 163 2.89 8.18 -19.14
N VAL A 164 2.16 7.33 -18.42
CA VAL A 164 0.72 7.39 -18.20
C VAL A 164 0.39 8.03 -16.84
N GLN A 165 1.22 7.76 -15.83
CA GLN A 165 1.08 8.32 -14.50
C GLN A 165 2.46 8.44 -13.84
N PHE A 166 2.70 9.52 -13.10
CA PHE A 166 3.89 9.73 -12.28
C PHE A 166 3.49 10.21 -10.89
N GLY A 167 3.59 9.33 -9.89
CA GLY A 167 3.06 9.54 -8.56
C GLY A 167 1.58 9.90 -8.61
N SER A 168 1.25 11.12 -8.17
CA SER A 168 -0.10 11.70 -8.21
C SER A 168 -0.44 12.45 -9.51
N VAL A 169 0.52 12.60 -10.44
CA VAL A 169 0.31 13.33 -11.70
C VAL A 169 -0.13 12.34 -12.78
N SER A 170 -1.27 12.62 -13.42
CA SER A 170 -1.80 11.92 -14.60
C SER A 170 -2.10 12.95 -15.69
N ALA A 171 -2.48 12.49 -16.90
CA ALA A 171 -2.86 13.39 -17.99
C ALA A 171 -3.94 14.42 -17.61
N ASP A 172 -4.86 14.06 -16.71
CA ASP A 172 -5.97 14.92 -16.28
C ASP A 172 -5.52 16.10 -15.39
N ASN A 173 -4.36 15.99 -14.73
CA ASN A 173 -3.85 16.98 -13.78
C ASN A 173 -2.45 17.52 -14.17
N PHE A 174 -2.00 17.23 -15.39
CA PHE A 174 -0.69 17.66 -15.86
C PHE A 174 -0.76 19.03 -16.52
N ASN A 175 -0.16 20.05 -15.90
CA ASN A 175 -0.10 21.41 -16.44
C ASN A 175 1.31 21.76 -16.93
N SER A 176 2.35 21.36 -16.19
CA SER A 176 3.73 21.58 -16.58
C SER A 176 4.69 20.53 -15.99
N LEU A 177 5.92 20.46 -16.52
CA LEU A 177 6.98 19.61 -15.96
C LEU A 177 7.34 19.96 -14.50
N GLN A 178 6.94 21.15 -14.01
CA GLN A 178 7.12 21.50 -12.60
C GLN A 178 6.29 20.60 -11.68
N ASP A 179 5.15 20.07 -12.14
CA ASP A 179 4.27 19.21 -11.34
C ASP A 179 4.98 17.92 -10.94
N LEU A 180 5.73 17.31 -11.88
CA LEU A 180 6.58 16.14 -11.62
C LEU A 180 7.67 16.48 -10.60
N SER A 181 8.27 17.67 -10.73
CA SER A 181 9.32 18.14 -9.84
C SER A 181 8.80 18.38 -8.42
N THR A 182 7.54 18.84 -8.29
CA THR A 182 6.86 19.04 -7.01
C THR A 182 6.54 17.70 -6.35
N VAL A 183 6.01 16.73 -7.10
CA VAL A 183 5.81 15.37 -6.60
C VAL A 183 7.13 14.78 -6.12
N PHE A 184 8.19 14.87 -6.94
CA PHE A 184 9.50 14.39 -6.56
C PHE A 184 10.04 15.07 -5.30
N ARG A 185 9.86 16.39 -5.15
CA ARG A 185 10.30 17.15 -3.97
C ARG A 185 9.52 16.79 -2.70
N ASN A 186 8.22 16.63 -2.81
CA ASN A 186 7.34 16.36 -1.67
C ASN A 186 7.43 14.91 -1.16
N THR A 187 7.93 13.98 -1.97
CA THR A 187 8.23 12.63 -1.52
C THR A 187 9.45 12.63 -0.58
N SER A 188 9.35 11.95 0.57
CA SER A 188 10.45 11.81 1.52
C SER A 188 11.61 10.99 0.94
N PRO A 189 12.88 11.33 1.21
CA PRO A 189 14.02 10.50 0.81
C PRO A 189 13.89 9.07 1.32
N GLY A 190 14.22 8.08 0.48
CA GLY A 190 14.02 6.66 0.79
C GLY A 190 12.63 6.12 0.48
N SER A 191 11.65 6.97 0.10
CA SER A 191 10.34 6.53 -0.36
C SER A 191 10.31 6.28 -1.88
N CYS A 192 9.46 5.33 -2.30
CA CYS A 192 9.26 5.02 -3.71
C CYS A 192 8.23 5.94 -4.37
N ILE A 193 8.50 6.35 -5.61
CA ILE A 193 7.57 7.06 -6.48
C ILE A 193 7.08 6.07 -7.54
N HIS A 194 5.79 5.74 -7.50
CA HIS A 194 5.18 4.86 -8.49
C HIS A 194 4.94 5.61 -9.81
N MET A 195 5.27 4.98 -10.93
CA MET A 195 4.97 5.48 -12.26
C MET A 195 4.40 4.37 -13.13
N SER A 196 3.43 4.71 -13.98
CA SER A 196 2.89 3.81 -15.00
C SER A 196 3.39 4.26 -16.35
N ILE A 197 3.97 3.35 -17.14
CA ILE A 197 4.45 3.62 -18.49
C ILE A 197 3.82 2.67 -19.50
N VAL A 198 3.80 3.05 -20.76
CA VAL A 198 3.49 2.19 -21.90
C VAL A 198 4.76 2.03 -22.72
N ARG A 199 5.13 0.77 -22.97
CA ARG A 199 6.29 0.40 -23.80
C ARG A 199 5.84 -0.13 -25.16
N GLY A 200 6.39 0.46 -26.23
CA GLY A 200 6.01 0.14 -27.60
C GLY A 200 4.73 0.86 -28.06
N ASP A 201 4.11 0.38 -29.13
CA ASP A 201 2.93 1.04 -29.74
C ASP A 201 1.60 0.49 -29.22
N SER A 202 1.64 -0.57 -28.42
CA SER A 202 0.46 -1.18 -27.81
C SER A 202 0.17 -0.53 -26.45
N MET A 203 -0.89 0.29 -26.38
CA MET A 203 -1.37 0.90 -25.12
C MET A 203 -1.78 -0.12 -24.05
N ILE A 204 -1.86 -1.40 -24.42
CA ILE A 204 -2.23 -2.53 -23.56
C ILE A 204 -1.06 -2.91 -22.62
N ASN A 205 0.18 -2.59 -23.01
CA ASN A 205 1.38 -2.93 -22.23
C ASN A 205 1.74 -1.82 -21.24
N VAL A 206 0.85 -1.57 -20.26
CA VAL A 206 1.15 -0.65 -19.16
C VAL A 206 2.01 -1.37 -18.11
N LEU A 207 3.24 -0.88 -17.92
CA LEU A 207 4.16 -1.35 -16.88
C LEU A 207 4.09 -0.41 -15.67
N SER A 208 4.05 -0.96 -14.47
CA SER A 208 4.18 -0.22 -13.22
C SER A 208 5.62 -0.28 -12.75
N ILE A 209 6.26 0.88 -12.58
CA ILE A 209 7.66 1.04 -12.21
C ILE A 209 7.73 1.86 -10.92
N SER A 210 8.60 1.46 -10.00
CA SER A 210 8.81 2.15 -8.72
C SER A 210 10.19 2.76 -8.70
N LEU A 211 10.27 4.09 -8.60
CA LEU A 211 11.52 4.83 -8.53
C LEU A 211 11.85 5.16 -7.07
N LEU A 212 12.96 4.65 -6.55
CA LEU A 212 13.40 4.99 -5.21
C LEU A 212 13.90 6.43 -5.17
N LYS A 213 13.39 7.26 -4.25
CA LYS A 213 13.92 8.62 -4.08
C LYS A 213 15.27 8.58 -3.33
N PRO A 214 16.34 9.18 -3.88
CA PRO A 214 17.66 9.22 -3.25
C PRO A 214 17.69 10.16 -2.03
N ALA A 215 18.68 9.95 -1.15
CA ALA A 215 18.81 10.61 0.15
C ALA A 215 18.95 12.15 0.10
N GLU A 216 19.45 12.72 -1.00
CA GLU A 216 19.82 14.14 -1.13
C GLU A 216 19.72 14.57 -2.60
N ASN A 217 19.13 15.73 -2.90
CA ASN A 217 19.12 16.57 -4.15
C ASN A 217 19.42 15.97 -5.54
N ALA A 218 19.35 14.66 -5.69
CA ALA A 218 19.72 13.94 -6.90
C ALA A 218 18.50 13.82 -7.80
N SER A 219 18.75 13.95 -9.10
CA SER A 219 17.73 13.76 -10.12
C SER A 219 17.52 12.27 -10.38
N ILE A 220 16.34 11.92 -10.90
CA ILE A 220 16.02 10.54 -11.28
C ILE A 220 16.87 10.08 -12.49
N GLY A 221 17.40 11.03 -13.27
CA GLY A 221 18.24 10.77 -14.43
C GLY A 221 17.47 10.45 -15.72
N MET A 222 16.21 10.89 -15.82
CA MET A 222 15.44 10.83 -17.07
C MET A 222 15.12 12.24 -17.60
N HIS A 223 15.12 12.36 -18.92
CA HIS A 223 14.58 13.52 -19.63
C HIS A 223 13.24 13.15 -20.25
N VAL A 224 12.21 13.96 -19.98
CA VAL A 224 10.84 13.72 -20.44
C VAL A 224 10.31 14.91 -21.23
N VAL A 225 9.58 14.61 -22.30
CA VAL A 225 8.96 15.59 -23.19
C VAL A 225 7.45 15.36 -23.27
N PRO A 226 6.61 16.41 -23.24
CA PRO A 226 5.17 16.28 -23.46
C PRO A 226 4.85 15.69 -24.83
N ILE A 227 3.87 14.77 -24.89
CA ILE A 227 3.43 14.15 -26.15
C ILE A 227 2.40 15.03 -26.87
N TYR A 228 1.54 15.71 -26.12
CA TYR A 228 0.51 16.59 -26.68
C TYR A 228 0.89 18.06 -26.51
N SER A 229 0.65 18.84 -27.56
CA SER A 229 0.70 20.29 -27.46
C SER A 229 -0.55 20.79 -26.74
N LYS A 230 -0.47 21.93 -26.03
CA LYS A 230 -1.52 22.48 -25.15
C LYS A 230 -2.93 22.64 -25.78
N ASN A 231 -3.08 22.43 -27.09
CA ASN A 231 -4.35 22.54 -27.82
C ASN A 231 -5.08 21.20 -28.10
N ASP A 232 -4.48 20.04 -27.81
CA ASP A 232 -5.06 18.70 -28.07
C ASP A 232 -5.62 18.00 -26.81
N LEU A 233 -5.80 18.77 -25.72
CA LEU A 233 -6.28 18.28 -24.42
C LEU A 233 -7.57 18.98 -23.95
N MET A 234 -8.37 19.52 -24.89
CA MET A 234 -9.77 19.90 -24.66
C MET A 234 -10.71 18.92 -25.34
#